data_AF-A0A3S8ZUA3-F1
#
_entry.id   AF-A0A3S8ZUA3-F1
#
_cell.length_a   1.000
_cell.length_b   1.000
_cell.length_c   1.000
_cell.angle_alpha   90.00
_cell.angle_beta   90.00
_cell.angle_gamma   90.00
#
_symmetry.space_group_name_H-M   'P 1'
#
loop_
_entity.id
_entity.type
_entity.pdbx_description
1 polymer ?
#
loop_
_entity_poly.entity_id
_entity_poly.type
_entity_poly.pdbx_seq_one_letter_code
_entity_poly.pdbx_strand_id
1 'polypeptide(L)'
;MLKIFTPARLIILGIFLITSTCALTYLTFMQEKERDGHWPWPLNGSLNNQSAQAAKVWDDDHLYYTIAAQTRSGNNQDIDHVQETASGRWCKLGMSTVTLKADGYLENCPCFSLEAGRACIQF
;
A
#
# COMPACT_ATOMS: atom_id res chain seq x y z
N MET A 1 25.05 -32.43 -38.72
CA MET A 1 24.20 -31.23 -38.89
C MET A 1 23.13 -31.22 -37.81
N LEU A 2 23.28 -30.32 -36.84
CA LEU A 2 22.40 -30.23 -35.69
C LEU A 2 21.02 -29.72 -36.16
N LYS A 3 19.98 -30.58 -36.12
CA LYS A 3 18.58 -30.20 -36.40
C LYS A 3 18.07 -29.30 -35.26
N ILE A 4 18.58 -28.07 -35.20
CA ILE A 4 18.28 -27.12 -34.11
C ILE A 4 16.90 -26.47 -34.32
N PHE A 5 16.48 -26.31 -35.57
CA PHE A 5 15.31 -25.51 -35.94
C PHE A 5 14.21 -26.37 -36.57
N THR A 6 13.47 -27.08 -35.73
CA THR A 6 12.13 -27.54 -36.13
C THR A 6 11.11 -26.47 -35.75
N PRO A 7 10.07 -26.20 -36.57
CA PRO A 7 9.09 -25.15 -36.30
C PRO A 7 8.42 -25.28 -34.93
N ALA A 8 8.22 -26.51 -34.44
CA ALA A 8 7.73 -26.76 -33.09
C ALA A 8 8.65 -26.22 -31.98
N ARG A 9 9.98 -26.29 -32.14
CA ARG A 9 10.94 -25.74 -31.17
C ARG A 9 10.94 -24.22 -31.15
N LEU A 10 10.79 -23.59 -32.32
CA LEU A 10 10.67 -22.13 -32.42
C LEU A 10 9.38 -21.61 -31.76
N ILE A 11 8.26 -22.34 -31.92
CA ILE A 11 6.99 -22.00 -31.25
C ILE A 11 7.13 -22.15 -29.73
N ILE A 12 7.71 -23.25 -29.25
CA ILE A 12 7.94 -23.47 -27.81
C ILE A 12 8.84 -22.38 -27.23
N LEU A 13 9.94 -22.03 -27.92
CA LEU A 13 10.84 -20.97 -27.48
C LEU A 13 10.12 -19.61 -27.40
N GLY A 14 9.27 -19.30 -28.39
CA GLY A 14 8.45 -18.08 -28.40
C GLY A 14 7.46 -18.02 -27.25
N ILE A 15 6.79 -19.13 -26.93
CA ILE A 15 5.87 -19.20 -25.78
C ILE A 15 6.63 -18.97 -24.47
N PHE A 16 7.78 -19.61 -24.28
CA PHE A 16 8.60 -19.41 -23.08
C PHE A 16 9.08 -17.96 -22.94
N LEU A 17 9.51 -17.34 -24.03
CA LEU A 17 9.90 -15.92 -24.01
C LEU A 17 8.73 -15.04 -23.58
N ILE A 18 7.53 -15.23 -24.14
CA ILE A 18 6.36 -14.43 -23.76
C ILE A 18 6.00 -14.63 -22.29
N THR A 19 5.92 -15.88 -21.81
CA THR A 19 5.54 -16.15 -20.42
C THR A 19 6.57 -15.65 -19.41
N SER A 20 7.87 -15.81 -19.71
CA SER A 20 8.94 -15.24 -18.88
C SER A 20 8.89 -13.71 -18.85
N THR A 21 8.58 -13.07 -19.96
CA THR A 21 8.49 -11.59 -20.02
C THR A 21 7.30 -11.08 -19.20
N CYS A 22 6.13 -11.71 -19.32
CA CYS A 22 4.94 -11.38 -18.52
C CYS A 22 5.16 -11.63 -17.01
N ALA A 23 5.87 -12.69 -16.64
CA ALA A 23 6.19 -12.97 -15.24
C ALA A 23 7.16 -11.92 -14.68
N LEU A 24 8.16 -11.50 -15.46
CA LEU A 24 9.08 -10.44 -15.05
C LEU A 24 8.37 -9.10 -14.86
N THR A 25 7.52 -8.69 -15.81
CA THR A 25 6.79 -7.42 -15.70
C THR A 25 5.84 -7.39 -14.52
N TYR A 26 5.17 -8.52 -14.24
CA TYR A 26 4.34 -8.67 -13.04
C TYR A 26 5.18 -8.52 -11.75
N LEU A 27 6.32 -9.20 -11.67
CA LEU A 27 7.22 -9.11 -10.51
C LEU A 27 7.77 -7.69 -10.31
N THR A 28 8.15 -7.00 -11.38
CA THR A 28 8.64 -5.61 -11.27
C THR A 28 7.54 -4.66 -10.79
N PHE A 29 6.30 -4.84 -11.24
CA PHE A 29 5.18 -4.03 -10.79
C PHE A 29 4.86 -4.28 -9.32
N MET A 30 4.91 -5.54 -8.87
CA MET A 30 4.74 -5.89 -7.47
C MET A 30 5.86 -5.36 -6.59
N GLN A 31 7.12 -5.43 -7.04
CA GLN A 31 8.25 -4.85 -6.32
C GLN A 31 8.16 -3.32 -6.21
N GLU A 32 7.71 -2.64 -7.26
CA GLU A 32 7.49 -1.20 -7.24
C GLU A 32 6.39 -0.84 -6.23
N LYS A 33 5.29 -1.59 -6.24
CA LYS A 33 4.22 -1.47 -5.26
C LYS A 33 4.66 -1.75 -3.82
N GLU A 34 5.48 -2.77 -3.58
CA GLU A 34 6.05 -3.04 -2.25
C GLU A 34 7.03 -1.94 -1.80
N ARG A 35 7.87 -1.45 -2.72
CA ARG A 35 8.89 -0.42 -2.47
C ARG A 35 8.28 0.95 -2.20
N ASP A 36 7.23 1.30 -2.92
CA ASP A 36 6.56 2.58 -2.79
C ASP A 36 5.45 2.51 -1.73
N GLY A 37 5.05 1.29 -1.37
CA GLY A 37 4.17 1.00 -0.28
C GLY A 37 2.70 0.86 -0.67
N HIS A 38 2.39 0.84 -1.95
CA HIS A 38 1.08 0.54 -2.51
C HIS A 38 0.79 -0.96 -2.39
N TRP A 39 0.35 -1.45 -1.23
CA TRP A 39 -0.14 -2.82 -1.16
C TRP A 39 -1.42 -2.92 -2.00
N PRO A 40 -1.58 -3.94 -2.86
CA PRO A 40 -2.81 -4.08 -3.62
C PRO A 40 -4.00 -4.28 -2.67
N TRP A 41 -5.07 -3.53 -2.94
CA TRP A 41 -6.43 -3.79 -2.47
C TRP A 41 -6.74 -5.30 -2.53
N PRO A 42 -7.33 -5.92 -1.48
CA PRO A 42 -8.23 -5.32 -0.48
C PRO A 42 -7.64 -5.20 0.94
N LEU A 43 -6.33 -5.08 1.11
CA LEU A 43 -5.67 -5.26 2.41
C LEU A 43 -5.46 -3.97 3.22
N ASN A 44 -6.39 -3.02 3.14
CA ASN A 44 -6.19 -1.68 3.69
C ASN A 44 -6.87 -1.48 5.05
N GLY A 45 -6.33 -0.54 5.82
CA GLY A 45 -6.50 -0.49 7.26
C GLY A 45 -7.79 0.19 7.69
N SER A 46 -8.07 0.16 8.99
CA SER A 46 -9.16 0.97 9.55
C SER A 46 -8.66 1.94 10.60
N LEU A 47 -9.26 3.12 10.66
CA LEU A 47 -8.94 4.15 11.64
C LEU A 47 -10.07 4.27 12.65
N ASN A 48 -9.72 4.20 13.93
CA ASN A 48 -10.57 4.65 15.02
C ASN A 48 -10.11 6.04 15.49
N ASN A 49 -10.80 7.09 15.06
CA ASN A 49 -10.45 8.46 15.41
C ASN A 49 -11.11 8.87 16.74
N GLN A 50 -10.37 8.76 17.84
CA GLN A 50 -10.75 9.25 19.17
C GLN A 50 -10.23 10.67 19.45
N SER A 51 -9.64 11.35 18.46
CA SER A 51 -9.25 12.75 18.58
C SER A 51 -10.46 13.68 18.51
N ALA A 52 -10.33 14.85 19.13
CA ALA A 52 -11.29 15.94 18.97
C ALA A 52 -11.21 16.61 17.58
N GLN A 53 -10.20 16.26 16.78
CA GLN A 53 -9.97 16.81 15.44
C GLN A 53 -10.21 15.75 14.37
N ALA A 54 -10.56 16.20 13.16
CA ALA A 54 -10.59 15.32 12.00
C ALA A 54 -9.18 14.80 11.71
N ALA A 55 -9.06 13.50 11.43
CA ALA A 55 -7.79 12.88 11.09
C ALA A 55 -7.52 13.06 9.59
N LYS A 56 -6.32 13.50 9.25
CA LYS A 56 -5.86 13.52 7.86
C LYS A 56 -5.40 12.12 7.46
N VAL A 57 -5.96 11.62 6.37
CA VAL A 57 -5.67 10.28 5.84
C VAL A 57 -5.33 10.37 4.36
N TRP A 58 -4.76 9.30 3.83
CA TRP A 58 -4.42 9.19 2.42
C TRP A 58 -4.60 7.75 1.92
N ASP A 59 -5.06 7.61 0.68
CA ASP A 59 -5.09 6.36 -0.09
C ASP A 59 -4.86 6.64 -1.60
N ASP A 60 -4.63 5.58 -2.37
CA ASP A 60 -4.36 5.67 -3.82
C ASP A 60 -5.54 6.20 -4.67
N ASP A 61 -6.78 5.97 -4.24
CA ASP A 61 -8.00 6.26 -5.00
C ASP A 61 -8.50 7.70 -4.75
N HIS A 62 -8.41 8.16 -3.50
CA HIS A 62 -8.94 9.42 -3.00
C HIS A 62 -7.86 10.45 -2.69
N LEU A 63 -6.58 10.07 -2.74
CA LEU A 63 -5.46 10.92 -2.32
C LEU A 63 -5.68 11.40 -0.87
N TYR A 64 -5.60 12.70 -0.60
CA TYR A 64 -5.80 13.25 0.73
C TYR A 64 -7.29 13.47 1.03
N TYR A 65 -7.74 12.93 2.16
CA TYR A 65 -9.08 13.20 2.69
C TYR A 65 -9.06 13.16 4.23
N THR A 66 -10.24 13.27 4.84
CA THR A 66 -10.36 13.32 6.30
C THR A 66 -11.39 12.36 6.85
N ILE A 67 -11.06 11.74 7.98
CA ILE A 67 -12.01 11.01 8.82
C ILE A 67 -12.45 11.92 9.97
N ALA A 68 -13.75 12.06 10.18
CA ALA A 68 -14.31 12.94 11.19
C ALA A 68 -13.80 12.60 12.62
N ALA A 69 -13.74 13.62 13.48
CA ALA A 69 -13.44 13.46 14.90
C ALA A 69 -14.43 12.50 15.58
N GLN A 70 -13.98 11.73 16.56
CA GLN A 70 -14.83 10.78 17.32
C GLN A 70 -15.58 9.77 16.43
N THR A 71 -14.99 9.37 15.31
CA THR A 71 -15.60 8.37 14.39
C THR A 71 -14.62 7.27 14.03
N ARG A 72 -15.17 6.15 13.56
CA ARG A 72 -14.40 5.09 12.91
C ARG A 72 -14.58 5.19 11.40
N SER A 73 -13.51 4.94 10.64
CA SER A 73 -13.60 4.82 9.19
C SER A 73 -14.57 3.70 8.79
N GLY A 74 -15.26 3.89 7.67
CA GLY A 74 -16.15 2.88 7.11
C GLY A 74 -15.37 1.67 6.58
N ASN A 75 -16.02 0.51 6.52
CA ASN A 75 -15.40 -0.72 5.95
C ASN A 75 -15.14 -0.62 4.44
N ASN A 76 -15.68 0.41 3.80
CA ASN A 76 -15.49 0.74 2.37
C ASN A 76 -14.46 1.85 2.14
N GLN A 77 -13.88 2.40 3.22
CA GLN A 77 -12.87 3.44 3.12
C GLN A 77 -11.50 2.79 3.19
N ASP A 78 -10.76 2.99 2.13
CA ASP A 78 -9.39 2.54 1.98
C ASP A 78 -8.48 3.50 2.75
N ILE A 79 -7.74 3.04 3.77
CA ILE A 79 -6.78 3.89 4.48
C ILE A 79 -5.40 3.24 4.43
N ASP A 80 -4.55 3.80 3.58
CA ASP A 80 -3.14 3.44 3.52
C ASP A 80 -2.34 4.16 4.59
N HIS A 81 -2.59 5.46 4.74
CA HIS A 81 -1.87 6.31 5.70
C HIS A 81 -2.80 7.18 6.54
N VAL A 82 -2.37 7.43 7.78
CA VAL A 82 -2.99 8.40 8.69
C VAL A 82 -1.91 9.26 9.35
N GLN A 83 -2.17 10.56 9.46
CA GLN A 83 -1.24 11.50 10.10
C GLN A 83 -1.54 11.64 11.59
N GLU A 84 -0.51 11.58 12.43
CA GLU A 84 -0.58 12.03 13.82
C GLU A 84 -0.82 13.54 13.87
N THR A 85 -1.87 13.99 14.56
CA THR A 85 -2.13 15.42 14.72
C THR A 85 -1.13 16.08 15.66
N ALA A 86 -0.52 15.32 16.58
CA ALA A 86 0.46 15.85 17.54
C ALA A 86 1.87 16.04 16.95
N SER A 87 2.33 15.09 16.12
CA SER A 87 3.71 15.07 15.63
C SER A 87 3.84 15.37 14.13
N GLY A 88 2.74 15.29 13.37
CA GLY A 88 2.73 15.38 11.92
C GLY A 88 3.29 14.13 11.20
N ARG A 89 3.69 13.09 11.93
CA ARG A 89 4.21 11.83 11.35
C ARG A 89 3.09 11.06 10.66
N TRP A 90 3.44 10.41 9.56
CA TRP A 90 2.51 9.55 8.82
C TRP A 90 2.70 8.10 9.23
N CYS A 91 1.63 7.48 9.72
CA CYS A 91 1.57 6.05 9.94
C CYS A 91 1.03 5.36 8.70
N LYS A 92 1.63 4.23 8.31
CA LYS A 92 1.09 3.36 7.26
C LYS A 92 0.47 2.12 7.90
N LEU A 93 -0.81 1.88 7.62
CA LEU A 93 -1.63 0.94 8.40
C LEU A 93 -1.55 -0.50 7.88
N GLY A 94 -1.44 -0.70 6.56
CA GLY A 94 -1.69 -2.02 5.95
C GLY A 94 -3.04 -2.56 6.43
N MET A 95 -3.14 -3.85 6.77
CA MET A 95 -4.38 -4.45 7.28
C MET A 95 -4.75 -4.08 8.73
N SER A 96 -4.00 -3.18 9.37
CA SER A 96 -4.13 -2.94 10.80
C SER A 96 -5.27 -1.97 11.11
N THR A 97 -5.84 -2.11 12.31
CA THR A 97 -6.68 -1.07 12.90
C THR A 97 -5.82 -0.16 13.77
N VAL A 98 -5.78 1.12 13.43
CA VAL A 98 -5.00 2.13 14.14
C VAL A 98 -5.97 3.05 14.90
N THR A 99 -5.59 3.47 16.10
CA THR A 99 -6.39 4.41 16.90
C THR A 99 -5.67 5.76 16.97
N LEU A 100 -6.30 6.83 16.49
CA LEU A 100 -5.83 8.19 16.77
C LEU A 100 -6.40 8.64 18.11
N LYS A 101 -5.56 8.73 19.13
CA LYS A 101 -5.98 9.06 20.50
C LYS A 101 -6.30 10.55 20.64
N ALA A 102 -6.95 10.89 21.76
CA ALA A 102 -7.27 12.28 22.12
C ALA A 102 -6.03 13.19 22.25
N ASP A 103 -4.87 12.63 22.59
CA ASP A 103 -3.59 13.35 22.67
C ASP A 103 -2.95 13.62 21.29
N GLY A 104 -3.55 13.12 20.21
CA GLY A 104 -3.09 13.31 18.84
C GLY A 104 -2.00 12.36 18.37
N TYR A 105 -1.65 11.36 19.17
CA TYR A 105 -0.74 10.27 18.79
C TYR A 105 -1.51 9.03 18.35
N LEU A 106 -0.89 8.24 17.48
CA LEU A 106 -1.47 6.98 17.01
C LEU A 106 -1.03 5.82 17.90
N GLU A 107 -1.97 4.95 18.19
CA GLU A 107 -1.75 3.66 18.84
C GLU A 107 -1.88 2.53 17.80
N ASN A 108 -1.06 1.49 17.95
CA ASN A 108 -0.98 0.34 17.05
C ASN A 108 -0.53 0.68 15.63
N CYS A 109 0.23 1.78 15.47
CA CYS A 109 0.85 2.11 14.20
C CYS A 109 1.90 1.04 13.83
N PRO A 110 1.75 0.29 12.72
CA PRO A 110 2.70 -0.76 12.34
C PRO A 110 4.05 -0.19 11.90
N CYS A 111 4.02 0.92 11.17
CA CYS A 111 5.22 1.60 10.73
C CYS A 111 4.94 3.07 10.43
N PHE A 112 5.98 3.89 10.54
CA PHE A 112 5.93 5.29 10.14
C PHE A 112 6.61 5.51 8.80
N SER A 113 6.14 6.51 8.07
CA SER A 113 6.64 6.98 6.77
C SER A 113 6.99 8.47 6.87
N LEU A 114 7.85 8.94 5.95
CA LEU A 114 8.23 10.36 5.88
C LEU A 114 7.07 11.23 5.39
N GLU A 115 6.18 10.66 4.57
CA GLU A 115 5.07 11.35 3.93
C GLU A 115 3.99 10.32 3.55
N ALA A 116 2.76 10.79 3.34
CA ALA A 116 1.69 9.98 2.76
C ALA A 116 2.08 9.42 1.38
N GLY A 117 1.62 8.20 1.06
CA GLY A 117 1.97 7.54 -0.20
C GLY A 117 3.43 7.10 -0.31
N ARG A 118 4.18 7.14 0.79
CA ARG A 118 5.55 6.61 0.85
C ARG A 118 5.59 5.33 1.67
N ALA A 119 6.54 4.47 1.36
CA ALA A 119 6.79 3.27 2.15
C ALA A 119 7.23 3.57 3.59
N CYS A 120 7.13 2.52 4.41
CA CYS A 120 7.65 2.53 5.78
C CYS A 120 9.15 2.87 5.78
N ILE A 121 9.57 3.66 6.76
CA ILE A 121 10.99 3.77 7.10
C ILE A 121 11.31 2.57 7.99
N GLN A 122 12.17 1.66 7.51
CA GLN A 122 12.84 0.72 8.40
C GLN A 122 14.02 1.45 9.03
N PHE A 123 14.01 1.60 10.36
CA PHE A 123 15.15 2.08 11.14
C PHE A 123 16.04 0.91 11.53
#